data_AF-A0A2J7ZHQ8-F1
#
_entry.id   AF-A0A2J7ZHQ8-F1
#
_cell.length_a   1.000
_cell.length_b   1.000
_cell.length_c   1.000
_cell.angle_alpha   90.00
_cell.angle_beta   90.00
_cell.angle_gamma   90.00
#
_symmetry.space_group_name_H-M   'P 1'
#
loop_
_entity.id
_entity.type
_entity.pdbx_description
1 polymer ?
#
loop_
_entity_poly.entity_id
_entity_poly.type
_entity_poly.pdbx_seq_one_letter_code
_entity_poly.pdbx_strand_id
1 'polypeptide(L)'
;MPTTRTGTVTTYTVPSLAASGGVGAMLRVVMYDDGLARDFKPRLQRALFVSYRARTPAPGFDSGLPLVWDQRVFLHQYDGVAVPRADPWTTPTYLLGLLDAAEGVVTAIPGEPLPVRRSWVYTPLNQINANLRPDLVAKAGSLGSLNISFVAKNGTHGTFSVCRFVALTESGNDCSDGVDN
;
A
#
# COMPACT_ATOMS: atom_id res chain seq x y z
N MET A 1 23.29 -21.40 10.40
CA MET A 1 23.56 -20.99 9.00
C MET A 1 22.75 -19.73 8.75
N PRO A 2 23.32 -18.62 8.25
CA PRO A 2 22.53 -17.43 7.98
C PRO A 2 21.70 -17.67 6.73
N THR A 3 20.38 -17.69 6.89
CA THR A 3 19.42 -17.77 5.79
C THR A 3 19.51 -16.48 4.97
N THR A 4 20.09 -16.57 3.79
CA THR A 4 20.19 -15.47 2.84
C THR A 4 18.80 -14.97 2.48
N ARG A 5 18.57 -13.67 2.69
CA ARG A 5 17.32 -13.00 2.34
C ARG A 5 17.14 -12.99 0.81
N THR A 6 15.96 -13.32 0.33
CA THR A 6 15.54 -13.02 -1.05
C THR A 6 14.29 -12.17 -0.99
N GLY A 7 14.47 -10.85 -1.08
CA GLY A 7 13.40 -9.91 -1.37
C GLY A 7 13.71 -9.21 -2.69
N THR A 8 12.76 -9.18 -3.62
CA THR A 8 12.93 -8.43 -4.86
C THR A 8 12.36 -7.04 -4.65
N VAL A 9 13.23 -6.03 -4.70
CA VAL A 9 12.82 -4.63 -4.70
C VAL A 9 12.50 -4.21 -6.13
N THR A 10 11.27 -3.76 -6.35
CA THR A 10 10.87 -3.16 -7.63
C THR A 10 10.47 -1.72 -7.41
N THR A 11 10.97 -0.82 -8.25
CA THR A 11 10.61 0.61 -8.19
C THR A 11 9.55 0.92 -9.22
N TYR A 12 8.55 1.71 -8.82
CA TYR A 12 7.46 2.16 -9.67
C TYR A 12 7.38 3.68 -9.65
N THR A 13 7.22 4.27 -10.82
CA THR A 13 6.88 5.68 -10.97
C THR A 13 5.43 5.79 -11.41
N VAL A 14 4.64 6.53 -10.64
CA VAL A 14 3.21 6.71 -10.86
C VAL A 14 2.93 8.21 -11.06
N PRO A 15 2.17 8.59 -12.10
CA PRO A 15 1.79 9.99 -12.30
C PRO A 15 0.86 10.44 -11.18
N SER A 16 0.86 11.74 -10.88
CA SER A 16 -0.15 12.32 -10.00
C SER A 16 -1.53 12.18 -10.63
N LEU A 17 -2.58 12.08 -9.81
CA LEU A 17 -3.97 12.07 -10.31
C LEU A 17 -4.25 13.27 -11.23
N ALA A 18 -3.67 14.43 -10.92
CA ALA A 18 -3.78 15.61 -11.74
C ALA A 18 -3.08 15.48 -13.10
N ALA A 19 -1.86 14.94 -13.13
CA ALA A 19 -1.13 14.74 -14.39
C ALA A 19 -1.75 13.67 -15.29
N SER A 20 -2.43 12.68 -14.72
CA SER A 20 -2.99 11.55 -15.46
C SER A 20 -4.47 11.71 -15.82
N GLY A 21 -5.13 12.78 -15.37
CA GLY A 21 -6.58 12.96 -15.53
C GLY A 21 -7.40 11.90 -14.78
N GLY A 22 -6.85 11.34 -13.69
CA GLY A 22 -7.48 10.28 -12.89
C GLY A 22 -7.31 8.86 -13.44
N VAL A 23 -6.81 8.67 -14.66
CA VAL A 23 -6.61 7.34 -15.27
C VAL A 23 -5.16 6.88 -15.04
N GLY A 24 -4.95 5.63 -14.61
CA GLY A 24 -3.60 5.07 -14.44
C GLY A 24 -2.76 5.69 -13.32
N ALA A 25 -3.36 6.51 -12.45
CA ALA A 25 -2.67 7.20 -11.35
C ALA A 25 -2.41 6.33 -10.12
N MET A 26 -2.60 5.02 -10.24
CA MET A 26 -2.56 4.10 -9.10
C MET A 26 -1.86 2.80 -9.48
N LEU A 27 -0.93 2.38 -8.65
CA LEU A 27 -0.42 1.01 -8.67
C LEU A 27 -1.31 0.12 -7.80
N ARG A 28 -1.68 -1.05 -8.33
CA ARG A 28 -2.37 -2.09 -7.58
C ARG A 28 -1.40 -3.20 -7.20
N VAL A 29 -1.11 -3.34 -5.91
CA VAL A 29 -0.30 -4.41 -5.34
C VAL A 29 -1.22 -5.49 -4.77
N VAL A 30 -1.32 -6.62 -5.46
CA VAL A 30 -2.19 -7.74 -5.05
C VAL A 30 -1.55 -8.48 -3.88
N MET A 31 -2.03 -8.30 -2.66
CA MET A 31 -1.44 -8.88 -1.46
C MET A 31 -1.76 -10.37 -1.33
N TYR A 32 -3.00 -10.76 -1.66
CA TYR A 32 -3.39 -12.14 -1.95
C TYR A 32 -4.56 -12.13 -2.94
N ASP A 33 -4.67 -13.18 -3.75
CA ASP A 33 -5.77 -13.39 -4.68
C ASP A 33 -6.07 -14.88 -4.75
N ASP A 34 -7.28 -15.27 -4.38
CA ASP A 34 -7.75 -16.65 -4.55
C ASP A 34 -8.04 -16.98 -6.02
N GLY A 35 -7.86 -16.03 -6.93
CA GLY A 35 -8.01 -16.12 -8.38
C GLY A 35 -9.37 -15.61 -8.86
N LEU A 36 -9.57 -15.60 -10.18
CA LEU A 36 -10.89 -15.42 -10.78
C LEU A 36 -11.63 -16.76 -10.78
N ALA A 37 -12.72 -16.83 -10.03
CA ALA A 37 -13.66 -17.94 -10.08
C ALA A 37 -14.42 -17.87 -11.42
N ARG A 38 -14.19 -18.83 -12.32
CA ARG A 38 -15.07 -19.03 -13.48
C ARG A 38 -16.42 -19.64 -13.10
N ASP A 39 -16.60 -19.97 -11.82
CA ASP A 39 -17.74 -20.67 -11.23
C ASP A 39 -18.68 -19.75 -10.43
N PHE A 40 -18.63 -18.43 -10.67
CA PHE A 40 -19.47 -17.41 -9.99
C PHE A 40 -19.34 -17.36 -8.46
N LYS A 41 -18.41 -18.11 -7.86
CA LYS A 41 -18.17 -18.07 -6.43
C LYS A 41 -17.32 -16.84 -6.08
N PRO A 42 -17.75 -16.02 -5.11
CA PRO A 42 -16.93 -14.94 -4.58
C PRO A 42 -15.57 -15.47 -4.12
N ARG A 43 -14.48 -14.97 -4.69
CA ARG A 43 -13.13 -15.25 -4.21
C ARG A 43 -12.59 -14.04 -3.46
N LEU A 44 -11.86 -14.32 -2.39
CA LEU A 44 -11.28 -13.29 -1.55
C LEU A 44 -10.09 -12.68 -2.28
N GLN A 45 -10.06 -11.36 -2.32
CA GLN A 45 -8.92 -10.62 -2.82
C GLN A 45 -8.62 -9.45 -1.90
N ARG A 46 -7.33 -9.31 -1.59
CA ARG A 46 -6.81 -8.15 -0.88
C ARG A 46 -5.77 -7.48 -1.74
N ALA A 47 -6.00 -6.21 -2.03
CA ALA A 47 -5.07 -5.41 -2.80
C ALA A 47 -4.80 -4.10 -2.10
N LEU A 48 -3.57 -3.62 -2.22
CA LEU A 48 -3.19 -2.28 -1.86
C LEU A 48 -3.16 -1.42 -3.12
N PHE A 49 -3.77 -0.26 -3.06
CA PHE A 49 -3.70 0.77 -4.08
C PHE A 49 -2.78 1.89 -3.60
N VAL A 50 -1.72 2.13 -4.36
CA VAL A 50 -0.73 3.16 -4.09
C VAL A 50 -0.94 4.25 -5.12
N SER A 51 -1.28 5.46 -4.68
CA SER A 51 -1.53 6.61 -5.58
C SER A 51 -0.68 7.80 -5.17
N TYR A 52 -0.32 8.65 -6.14
CA TYR A 52 0.40 9.89 -5.87
C TYR A 52 -0.54 11.08 -6.08
N ARG A 53 -0.56 12.00 -5.13
CA ARG A 53 -1.37 13.22 -5.17
C ARG A 53 -0.43 14.42 -5.18
N ALA A 54 -0.62 15.30 -6.14
CA ALA A 54 0.12 16.56 -6.23
C ALA A 54 -0.87 17.66 -6.62
N ARG A 55 -0.82 18.75 -5.87
CA ARG A 55 -1.68 19.91 -6.05
C ARG A 55 -1.39 20.57 -7.38
N THR A 56 -2.43 20.98 -8.08
CA THR A 56 -2.32 21.80 -9.30
C THR A 56 -3.11 23.10 -9.16
N PRO A 57 -2.89 24.10 -10.04
CA PRO A 57 -3.79 25.24 -10.12
C PRO A 57 -5.24 24.81 -10.45
N ALA A 58 -6.22 25.58 -9.98
CA ALA A 58 -7.62 25.37 -10.35
C ALA A 58 -7.90 25.87 -11.79
N PRO A 59 -8.83 25.25 -12.54
CA PRO A 59 -9.60 24.04 -12.20
C PRO A 59 -8.83 22.74 -12.53
N GLY A 60 -9.08 21.68 -11.78
CA GLY A 60 -8.52 20.36 -12.07
C GLY A 60 -8.57 19.40 -10.88
N PHE A 61 -8.23 18.13 -11.11
CA PHE A 61 -7.98 17.18 -10.01
C PHE A 61 -6.93 17.77 -9.07
N ASP A 62 -7.11 17.57 -7.76
CA ASP A 62 -6.19 18.04 -6.72
C ASP A 62 -5.98 19.56 -6.66
N SER A 63 -6.78 20.37 -7.36
CA SER A 63 -6.65 21.84 -7.29
C SER A 63 -7.01 22.44 -5.92
N GLY A 64 -7.93 21.79 -5.20
CA GLY A 64 -8.31 22.10 -3.82
C GLY A 64 -7.53 21.31 -2.77
N LEU A 65 -6.51 20.55 -3.16
CA LEU A 65 -5.75 19.72 -2.23
C LEU A 65 -5.04 20.62 -1.20
N PRO A 66 -5.26 20.42 0.12
CA PRO A 66 -4.52 21.12 1.16
C PRO A 66 -3.01 20.93 0.99
N LEU A 67 -2.21 21.96 1.29
CA LEU A 67 -0.75 21.89 1.18
C LEU A 67 -0.14 20.76 2.00
N VAL A 68 -0.77 20.42 3.13
CA VAL A 68 -0.34 19.31 3.98
C VAL A 68 -0.54 17.93 3.33
N TRP A 69 -1.29 17.83 2.24
CA TRP A 69 -1.48 16.61 1.45
C TRP A 69 -0.76 16.66 0.10
N ASP A 70 -0.12 17.78 -0.21
CA ASP A 70 0.58 17.98 -1.47
C ASP A 70 1.83 17.11 -1.57
N GLN A 71 2.03 16.53 -2.75
CA GLN A 71 3.14 15.65 -3.09
C GLN A 71 3.28 14.49 -2.11
N ARG A 72 2.21 13.72 -1.91
CA ARG A 72 2.21 12.55 -1.02
C ARG A 72 1.70 11.31 -1.69
N VAL A 73 2.16 10.17 -1.20
CA VAL A 73 1.64 8.86 -1.60
C VAL A 73 0.52 8.48 -0.64
N PHE A 74 -0.60 8.05 -1.20
CA PHE A 74 -1.77 7.60 -0.49
C PHE A 74 -1.87 6.09 -0.64
N LEU A 75 -1.90 5.40 0.50
CA LEU A 75 -2.03 3.94 0.57
C LEU A 75 -3.46 3.58 0.92
N HIS A 76 -4.16 2.92 0.00
CA HIS A 76 -5.52 2.46 0.22
C HIS A 76 -5.61 0.95 0.20
N GLN A 77 -6.22 0.34 1.22
CA GLN A 77 -6.51 -1.10 1.19
C GLN A 77 -7.89 -1.37 0.62
N TYR A 78 -7.97 -2.34 -0.28
CA TYR A 78 -9.21 -2.94 -0.70
C TYR A 78 -9.29 -4.37 -0.19
N ASP A 79 -10.29 -4.62 0.65
CA ASP A 79 -10.68 -5.93 1.14
C ASP A 79 -12.05 -6.25 0.55
N GLY A 80 -12.08 -7.03 -0.52
CA GLY A 80 -13.32 -7.33 -1.21
C GLY A 80 -13.39 -8.77 -1.67
N VAL A 81 -14.62 -9.23 -1.85
CA VAL A 81 -14.92 -10.44 -2.58
C VAL A 81 -15.17 -10.02 -4.04
N ALA A 82 -14.51 -10.66 -5.00
CA ALA A 82 -14.58 -10.29 -6.42
C ALA A 82 -15.94 -10.67 -7.04
N VAL A 83 -17.02 -10.02 -6.62
CA VAL A 83 -18.40 -10.23 -7.10
C VAL A 83 -19.05 -8.90 -7.47
N PRO A 84 -19.97 -8.87 -8.47
CA PRO A 84 -20.83 -7.72 -8.70
C PRO A 84 -21.77 -7.50 -7.50
N ARG A 85 -21.74 -6.28 -6.97
CA ARG A 85 -22.45 -5.72 -5.81
C ARG A 85 -23.84 -6.30 -5.48
N ALA A 86 -24.07 -6.51 -4.17
CA ALA A 86 -25.23 -6.03 -3.40
C ALA A 86 -25.12 -6.47 -1.93
N ASP A 87 -24.19 -5.92 -1.14
CA ASP A 87 -24.21 -6.13 0.32
C ASP A 87 -23.59 -4.93 1.07
N PRO A 88 -24.27 -4.35 2.07
CA PRO A 88 -23.81 -3.23 2.91
C PRO A 88 -22.58 -3.47 3.80
N TRP A 89 -21.60 -4.30 3.39
CA TRP A 89 -20.22 -4.31 3.94
C TRP A 89 -19.35 -3.20 3.32
N THR A 90 -20.00 -2.04 3.23
CA THR A 90 -19.62 -0.75 2.68
C THR A 90 -18.69 0.01 3.60
N THR A 91 -17.42 -0.36 3.66
CA THR A 91 -16.37 0.55 4.12
C THR A 91 -15.39 0.85 2.99
N PRO A 92 -15.01 2.12 2.82
CA PRO A 92 -14.22 2.59 1.68
C PRO A 92 -12.87 1.90 1.67
N THR A 93 -12.20 1.95 0.53
CA THR A 93 -10.75 1.82 0.45
C THR A 93 -10.11 2.62 1.59
N TYR A 94 -9.73 1.96 2.69
CA TYR A 94 -9.28 2.68 3.89
C TYR A 94 -7.94 3.30 3.58
N LEU A 95 -7.81 4.60 3.80
CA LEU A 95 -6.50 5.24 3.80
C LEU A 95 -5.71 4.65 4.98
N LEU A 96 -4.75 3.79 4.67
CA LEU A 96 -3.88 3.12 5.65
C LEU A 96 -2.78 4.04 6.15
N GLY A 97 -2.37 4.97 5.30
CA GLY A 97 -1.28 5.88 5.60
C GLY A 97 -0.96 6.80 4.44
N LEU A 98 -0.19 7.82 4.78
CA LEU A 98 0.41 8.75 3.85
C LEU A 98 1.92 8.52 3.88
N LEU A 99 2.53 8.45 2.70
CA LEU A 99 3.99 8.45 2.61
C LEU A 99 4.51 9.79 2.10
N ASP A 100 5.65 10.21 2.64
CA ASP A 100 6.48 11.32 2.15
C ASP A 100 7.93 10.84 1.92
N ALA A 101 8.64 11.47 0.99
CA ALA A 101 10.05 11.21 0.72
C ALA A 101 10.98 11.82 1.78
N ALA A 102 10.49 12.79 2.57
CA ALA A 102 11.22 13.36 3.69
C ALA A 102 11.40 12.33 4.82
N GLU A 103 12.59 12.30 5.42
CA GLU A 103 12.85 11.53 6.63
C GLU A 103 12.21 12.23 7.83
N GLY A 104 11.52 11.45 8.68
CA GLY A 104 10.83 11.94 9.87
C GLY A 104 9.31 11.88 9.75
N VAL A 105 8.64 11.63 10.88
CA VAL A 105 7.18 11.74 10.97
C VAL A 105 6.85 13.21 10.77
N VAL A 106 6.26 13.59 9.63
CA VAL A 106 5.66 14.92 9.51
C VAL A 106 4.59 14.99 10.59
N THR A 107 4.74 15.97 11.49
CA THR A 107 3.88 16.20 12.65
C THR A 107 2.44 15.92 12.27
N ALA A 108 1.76 15.07 13.05
CA ALA A 108 0.38 14.68 12.84
C ALA A 108 -0.42 15.88 12.33
N ILE A 109 -1.04 15.74 11.17
CA ILE A 109 -1.89 16.79 10.61
C ILE A 109 -2.93 17.08 11.70
N PRO A 110 -3.04 18.31 12.24
CA PRO A 110 -3.91 18.56 13.39
C PRO A 110 -5.33 18.08 13.11
N GLY A 111 -5.83 17.15 13.92
CA GLY A 111 -7.15 16.54 13.77
C GLY A 111 -7.22 15.29 12.89
N GLU A 112 -6.12 14.85 12.27
CA GLU A 112 -6.07 13.63 11.46
C GLU A 112 -5.34 12.49 12.19
N PRO A 113 -5.86 11.26 12.14
CA PRO A 113 -5.31 10.12 12.88
C PRO A 113 -4.08 9.48 12.20
N LEU A 114 -3.74 9.84 10.96
CA LEU A 114 -2.77 9.08 10.17
C LEU A 114 -1.37 9.71 10.17
N PRO A 115 -0.34 9.01 10.69
CA PRO A 115 1.03 9.48 10.63
C PRO A 115 1.54 9.43 9.19
N VAL A 116 2.36 10.42 8.84
CA VAL A 116 3.04 10.47 7.54
C VAL A 116 4.41 9.85 7.74
N ARG A 117 4.74 8.83 6.95
CA ARG A 117 5.95 8.03 7.13
C ARG A 117 6.73 7.94 5.82
N ARG A 118 8.00 7.54 5.88
CA ARG A 118 8.74 7.23 4.65
C ARG A 118 8.36 5.86 4.07
N SER A 119 8.09 4.92 4.96
CA SER A 119 7.79 3.53 4.62
C SER A 119 6.54 3.03 5.34
N TRP A 120 5.91 2.02 4.75
CA TRP A 120 4.81 1.27 5.32
C TRP A 120 5.05 -0.22 5.12
N VAL A 121 4.96 -0.98 6.20
CA VAL A 121 5.20 -2.42 6.22
C VAL A 121 3.91 -3.14 6.55
N TYR A 122 3.62 -4.19 5.79
CA TYR A 122 2.49 -5.08 5.97
C TYR A 122 2.96 -6.51 6.14
N THR A 123 2.62 -7.08 7.29
CA THR A 123 2.86 -8.48 7.63
C THR A 123 1.52 -9.18 7.74
N PRO A 124 1.04 -9.88 6.70
CA PRO A 124 -0.31 -10.43 6.69
C PRO A 124 -0.58 -11.43 7.81
N LEU A 125 0.43 -12.20 8.23
CA LEU A 125 0.28 -13.16 9.33
C LEU A 125 -0.06 -12.50 10.67
N ASN A 126 0.33 -11.23 10.89
CA ASN A 126 -0.03 -10.48 12.09
C ASN A 126 -1.50 -10.01 12.07
N GLN A 127 -2.15 -10.07 10.91
CA GLN A 127 -3.51 -9.57 10.68
C GLN A 127 -4.54 -10.70 10.54
N ILE A 128 -4.11 -11.96 10.61
CA ILE A 128 -4.97 -13.13 10.43
C ILE A 128 -5.03 -13.91 11.74
N ASN A 129 -6.23 -14.11 12.27
CA ASN A 129 -6.43 -15.02 13.39
C ASN A 129 -6.32 -16.47 12.89
N ALA A 130 -5.19 -17.12 13.20
CA ALA A 130 -4.89 -18.47 12.75
C ALA A 130 -5.89 -19.54 13.21
N ASN A 131 -6.56 -19.32 14.36
CA ASN A 131 -7.57 -20.25 14.87
C ASN A 131 -8.88 -20.16 14.10
N LEU A 132 -9.22 -18.97 13.58
CA LEU A 132 -10.45 -18.75 12.82
C LEU A 132 -10.28 -18.99 11.32
N ARG A 133 -9.11 -18.69 10.77
CA ARG A 133 -8.82 -18.73 9.32
C ARG A 133 -7.48 -19.40 8.99
N PRO A 134 -7.30 -20.69 9.31
CA PRO A 134 -6.07 -21.43 8.98
C PRO A 134 -5.81 -21.50 7.46
N ASP A 135 -6.87 -21.45 6.65
CA ASP A 135 -6.80 -21.39 5.19
C ASP A 135 -6.09 -20.13 4.67
N LEU A 136 -6.36 -18.97 5.29
CA LEU A 136 -5.70 -17.72 4.92
C LEU A 136 -4.26 -17.66 5.41
N VAL A 137 -3.97 -18.21 6.58
CA VAL A 137 -2.60 -18.32 7.09
C VAL A 137 -1.72 -19.10 6.12
N ALA A 138 -2.19 -20.25 5.64
CA ALA A 138 -1.44 -21.08 4.70
C ALA A 138 -1.12 -20.34 3.39
N LYS A 139 -2.08 -19.58 2.85
CA LYS A 139 -1.91 -18.80 1.61
C LYS A 139 -1.05 -17.55 1.80
N ALA A 140 -1.28 -16.81 2.87
CA ALA A 140 -0.58 -15.57 3.13
C ALA A 140 0.87 -15.81 3.58
N GLY A 141 1.13 -16.91 4.29
CA GLY A 141 2.47 -17.29 4.72
C GLY A 141 3.46 -17.42 3.57
N SER A 142 3.04 -18.00 2.44
CA SER A 142 3.90 -18.11 1.25
C SER A 142 4.14 -16.80 0.51
N LEU A 143 3.28 -15.78 0.71
CA LEU A 143 3.39 -14.48 0.04
C LEU A 143 4.33 -13.52 0.78
N GLY A 144 4.65 -13.83 2.03
CA GLY A 144 5.51 -13.02 2.89
C GLY A 144 4.90 -11.68 3.29
N SER A 145 5.76 -10.78 3.71
CA SER A 145 5.49 -9.38 4.04
C SER A 145 5.77 -8.46 2.86
N LEU A 146 5.23 -7.25 2.94
CA LEU A 146 5.34 -6.20 1.94
C LEU A 146 5.85 -4.92 2.59
N ASN A 147 6.90 -4.32 2.04
CA ASN A 147 7.36 -2.98 2.41
C ASN A 147 7.20 -2.06 1.20
N ILE A 148 6.57 -0.90 1.42
CA ILE A 148 6.44 0.16 0.43
C ILE A 148 7.11 1.41 0.97
N SER A 149 8.07 1.93 0.22
CA SER A 149 8.85 3.10 0.64
C SER A 149 8.82 4.17 -0.42
N PHE A 150 8.61 5.42 0.00
CA PHE A 150 8.64 6.54 -0.91
C PHE A 150 10.09 6.95 -1.20
N VAL A 151 10.47 7.00 -2.48
CA VAL A 151 11.84 7.23 -2.93
C VAL A 151 12.06 8.67 -3.34
N ALA A 152 11.24 9.19 -4.26
CA ALA A 152 11.40 10.53 -4.82
C ALA A 152 10.08 11.09 -5.35
N LYS A 153 9.96 12.42 -5.43
CA LYS A 153 8.71 13.09 -5.84
C LYS A 153 8.95 14.41 -6.58
N ASN A 154 8.00 14.80 -7.42
CA ASN A 154 7.92 16.12 -8.05
C ASN A 154 6.44 16.52 -8.30
N GLY A 155 6.19 17.66 -8.94
CA GLY A 155 4.81 18.14 -9.16
C GLY A 155 3.91 17.24 -10.03
N THR A 156 4.46 16.25 -10.74
CA THR A 156 3.71 15.41 -11.68
C THR A 156 3.84 13.91 -11.43
N HIS A 157 4.83 13.45 -10.67
CA HIS A 157 5.09 12.02 -10.44
C HIS A 157 5.63 11.76 -9.03
N GLY A 158 5.28 10.58 -8.51
CA GLY A 158 5.87 9.98 -7.33
C GLY A 158 6.56 8.67 -7.71
N THR A 159 7.73 8.42 -7.14
CA THR A 159 8.48 7.18 -7.31
C THR A 159 8.61 6.49 -5.97
N PHE A 160 8.19 5.23 -5.89
CA PHE A 160 8.23 4.44 -4.67
C PHE A 160 8.72 3.02 -4.96
N SER A 161 9.34 2.41 -3.97
CA SER A 161 9.77 1.02 -4.03
C SER A 161 8.72 0.12 -3.39
N VAL A 162 8.59 -1.08 -3.94
CA VAL A 162 7.80 -2.17 -3.39
C VAL A 162 8.75 -3.34 -3.21
N CYS A 163 8.96 -3.77 -1.97
CA CYS A 163 9.68 -5.01 -1.67
C CYS A 163 8.73 -6.05 -1.07
N ARG A 164 8.72 -7.26 -1.65
CA ARG A 164 8.19 -8.44 -0.98
C ARG A 164 9.30 -9.23 -0.34
N PHE A 165 9.11 -9.69 0.90
CA PHE A 165 10.11 -10.43 1.65
C PHE A 165 9.45 -11.48 2.54
N VAL A 166 10.13 -12.60 2.78
CA VAL A 166 9.70 -13.60 3.77
C VAL A 166 10.70 -13.53 4.93
N ALA A 167 10.27 -13.04 6.09
CA ALA A 167 11.12 -13.00 7.29
C ALA A 167 10.58 -13.96 8.35
N LEU A 168 11.42 -14.90 8.78
CA LEU A 168 11.20 -15.70 10.01
C LEU A 168 12.02 -15.15 11.19
N THR A 169 12.97 -14.24 10.94
CA THR A 169 13.84 -13.57 11.93
C THR A 169 14.55 -12.39 11.26
N GLU A 170 14.80 -11.31 11.99
CA GLU A 170 15.28 -10.01 11.46
C GLU A 170 16.82 -9.91 11.49
N SER A 171 17.50 -10.01 10.34
CA SER A 171 18.94 -9.62 10.25
C SER A 171 19.38 -9.15 8.84
N GLY A 172 19.79 -7.87 8.66
CA GLY A 172 20.24 -7.29 7.37
C GLY A 172 19.46 -6.04 6.88
N ASN A 173 19.83 -5.46 5.72
CA ASN A 173 19.37 -4.13 5.26
C ASN A 173 18.54 -4.07 3.95
N ASP A 174 18.32 -5.19 3.25
CA ASP A 174 17.86 -5.07 1.84
C ASP A 174 16.35 -4.82 1.65
N CYS A 175 15.50 -5.08 2.65
CA CYS A 175 14.05 -4.80 2.62
C CYS A 175 13.45 -4.32 3.96
N SER A 176 14.32 -4.02 4.93
CA SER A 176 14.00 -3.58 6.29
C SER A 176 14.78 -2.31 6.57
N ASP A 177 14.11 -1.18 6.76
CA ASP A 177 14.06 -0.59 8.09
C ASP A 177 12.82 0.29 8.30
N GLY A 178 11.63 -0.32 8.29
CA GLY A 178 10.52 0.19 9.10
C GLY A 178 10.81 0.20 10.63
N VAL A 179 12.10 0.19 11.00
CA VAL A 179 12.82 -0.07 12.25
C VAL A 179 12.27 -1.22 13.07
N ASP A 180 12.96 -2.36 12.99
CA ASP A 180 12.96 -3.39 14.00
C ASP A 180 13.98 -2.99 15.09
N ASN A 181 13.54 -2.87 16.34
CA ASN A 181 14.39 -2.99 17.53
C ASN A 181 13.82 -4.10 18.40
#